data_AF-A0A2S8UMM4-F1
#
_entry.id   AF-A0A2S8UMM4-F1
#
_cell.length_a   1.000
_cell.length_b   1.000
_cell.length_c   1.000
_cell.angle_alpha   90.00
_cell.angle_beta   90.00
_cell.angle_gamma   90.00
#
_symmetry.space_group_name_H-M   'P 1'
#
loop_
_entity.id
_entity.type
_entity.pdbx_description
1 polymer ?
#
loop_
_entity_poly.entity_id
_entity_poly.type
_entity_poly.pdbx_seq_one_letter_code
_entity_poly.pdbx_strand_id
1 'polypeptide(L)'
;MTQENELPIDPADPEYELKVAEWFQSVTDGPKPGDDEPVRITVRQAQKIAAIMGAVSRGHEGYVNALRDASWFLDCVVAEGIPGERVPTSMSVAEAWQRVETYPWPRPGKPREQQI
;
A
#
# COMPACT_ATOMS: atom_id res chain seq x y z
N MET A 1 -3.34 -26.08 -7.09
CA MET A 1 -3.42 -26.35 -5.65
C MET A 1 -3.22 -25.03 -4.96
N THR A 2 -4.30 -24.44 -4.47
CA THR A 2 -4.28 -23.28 -3.58
C THR A 2 -3.74 -23.77 -2.23
N GLN A 3 -2.50 -23.41 -1.88
CA GLN A 3 -2.10 -23.48 -0.47
C GLN A 3 -2.96 -22.46 0.25
N GLU A 4 -3.89 -22.94 1.07
CA GLU A 4 -4.58 -22.10 2.03
C GLU A 4 -3.53 -21.51 2.97
N ASN A 5 -3.52 -20.18 3.08
CA ASN A 5 -2.70 -19.39 3.98
C ASN A 5 -3.09 -19.65 5.45
N GLU A 6 -2.91 -20.87 5.94
CA GLU A 6 -3.03 -21.15 7.37
C GLU A 6 -1.75 -20.68 8.06
N LEU A 7 -1.91 -19.70 8.96
CA LEU A 7 -0.83 -19.28 9.85
C LEU A 7 -0.37 -20.51 10.66
N PRO A 8 0.94 -20.77 10.82
CA PRO A 8 1.44 -21.93 11.55
C PRO A 8 1.25 -21.83 13.09
N ILE A 9 0.36 -20.96 13.55
CA ILE A 9 0.17 -20.56 14.94
C ILE A 9 -1.30 -20.78 15.30
N ASP A 10 -1.55 -21.49 16.40
CA ASP A 10 -2.89 -21.78 16.90
C ASP A 10 -3.61 -20.48 17.37
N PRO A 11 -4.78 -20.12 16.79
CA PRO A 11 -5.58 -18.98 17.24
C PRO A 11 -6.01 -19.02 18.71
N ALA A 12 -6.01 -20.19 19.35
CA ALA A 12 -6.32 -20.34 20.76
C ALA A 12 -5.12 -20.08 21.70
N ASP A 13 -3.92 -19.83 21.16
CA ASP A 13 -2.72 -19.55 21.95
C ASP A 13 -2.87 -18.19 22.69
N PRO A 14 -2.62 -18.12 24.00
CA PRO A 14 -2.69 -16.85 24.75
C PRO A 14 -1.69 -15.79 24.26
N GLU A 15 -0.65 -16.19 23.52
CA GLU A 15 0.35 -15.31 22.92
C GLU A 15 0.18 -15.19 21.39
N TYR A 16 -0.97 -15.59 20.83
CA TYR A 16 -1.23 -15.63 19.39
C TYR A 16 -0.80 -14.35 18.65
N GLU A 17 -1.23 -13.18 19.12
CA GLU A 17 -0.92 -11.89 18.47
C GLU A 17 0.59 -11.61 18.43
N LEU A 18 1.30 -11.92 19.52
CA LEU A 18 2.75 -11.73 19.60
C LEU A 18 3.48 -12.69 18.65
N LYS A 19 3.10 -13.97 18.66
CA LYS A 19 3.70 -14.99 17.79
C LYS A 19 3.43 -14.72 16.32
N VAL A 20 2.24 -14.23 15.98
CA VAL A 20 1.90 -13.83 14.60
C VAL A 20 2.74 -12.66 14.16
N ALA A 21 2.91 -11.64 15.02
CA ALA A 21 3.79 -10.51 14.72
C ALA A 21 5.24 -10.97 14.52
N GLU A 22 5.79 -11.79 15.41
CA GLU A 22 7.15 -12.34 15.32
C GLU A 22 7.34 -13.19 14.06
N TRP A 23 6.38 -14.08 13.75
CA TRP A 23 6.41 -14.87 12.52
C TRP A 23 6.37 -13.97 11.29
N PHE A 24 5.47 -12.98 11.25
CA PHE A 24 5.37 -12.04 10.14
C PHE A 24 6.66 -11.24 9.94
N GLN A 25 7.29 -10.77 11.03
CA GLN A 25 8.61 -10.14 10.94
C GLN A 25 9.63 -11.15 10.42
N SER A 26 9.70 -12.38 10.94
CA SER A 26 10.69 -13.38 10.49
C SER A 26 10.62 -13.73 8.99
N VAL A 27 9.43 -13.66 8.38
CA VAL A 27 9.24 -13.93 6.94
C VAL A 27 9.34 -12.67 6.08
N THR A 28 9.38 -11.48 6.69
CA THR A 28 9.46 -10.19 6.01
C THR A 28 10.83 -9.54 6.17
N ASP A 29 11.52 -9.83 7.28
CA ASP A 29 12.82 -9.31 7.63
C ASP A 29 13.89 -9.90 6.70
N GLY A 30 14.66 -9.00 6.11
CA GLY A 30 15.76 -9.33 5.21
C GLY A 30 15.39 -9.17 3.73
N PRO A 31 16.40 -8.95 2.88
CA PRO A 31 16.20 -8.74 1.46
C PRO A 31 15.66 -10.00 0.78
N LYS A 32 14.59 -9.85 0.01
CA LYS A 32 13.99 -10.88 -0.84
C LYS A 32 14.43 -10.70 -2.29
N PRO A 33 14.38 -11.77 -3.11
CA PRO A 33 14.57 -11.65 -4.54
C PRO A 33 13.63 -10.61 -5.14
N GLY A 34 14.19 -9.60 -5.81
CA GLY A 34 13.41 -8.52 -6.44
C GLY A 34 13.24 -7.26 -5.59
N ASP A 35 13.59 -7.25 -4.30
CA ASP A 35 13.42 -6.07 -3.43
C ASP A 35 14.21 -4.84 -3.91
N ASP A 36 15.39 -5.06 -4.47
CA ASP A 36 16.26 -3.99 -4.98
C ASP A 36 15.98 -3.62 -6.45
N GLU A 37 15.03 -4.29 -7.11
CA GLU A 37 14.70 -4.01 -8.51
C GLU A 37 13.91 -2.70 -8.63
N PRO A 38 14.33 -1.78 -9.52
CA PRO A 38 13.67 -0.50 -9.63
C PRO A 38 12.30 -0.63 -10.30
N VAL A 39 11.24 -0.25 -9.59
CA VAL A 39 9.91 -0.08 -10.18
C VAL A 39 9.78 1.29 -10.85
N ARG A 40 9.10 1.36 -12.00
CA ARG A 40 8.95 2.60 -12.76
C ARG A 40 7.64 3.31 -12.42
N ILE A 41 7.77 4.50 -11.82
CA ILE A 41 6.69 5.49 -11.72
C ILE A 41 7.17 6.84 -12.24
N THR A 42 6.25 7.68 -12.68
CA THR A 42 6.54 9.06 -13.11
C THR A 42 6.71 10.00 -11.91
N VAL A 43 7.39 11.13 -12.12
CA VAL A 43 7.53 12.18 -11.11
C VAL A 43 6.16 12.69 -10.63
N ARG A 44 5.19 12.85 -11.54
CA ARG A 44 3.82 13.27 -11.21
C ARG A 44 3.14 12.27 -10.25
N GLN A 45 3.28 10.98 -10.53
CA GLN A 45 2.73 9.90 -9.71
C GLN A 45 3.31 9.95 -8.30
N ALA A 46 4.63 10.00 -8.19
CA ALA A 46 5.32 10.10 -6.91
C ALA A 46 4.88 11.35 -6.11
N GLN A 47 4.81 12.52 -6.76
CA GLN A 47 4.38 13.77 -6.13
C GLN A 47 2.94 13.71 -5.62
N LYS A 48 2.01 13.15 -6.41
CA LYS A 48 0.59 13.07 -6.03
C LYS A 48 0.38 12.13 -4.85
N ILE A 49 1.04 10.97 -4.87
CA ILE A 49 0.99 10.00 -3.77
C ILE A 49 1.57 10.61 -2.49
N ALA A 50 2.75 11.25 -2.57
CA ALA A 50 3.36 11.91 -1.42
C ALA A 50 2.46 13.03 -0.84
N ALA A 51 1.80 13.81 -1.70
CA ALA A 51 0.85 14.82 -1.26
C ALA A 51 -0.35 14.21 -0.53
N ILE A 52 -0.90 13.11 -1.05
CA ILE A 52 -2.04 12.38 -0.44
C ILE A 52 -1.66 11.83 0.93
N MET A 53 -0.53 11.11 1.00
CA MET A 53 0.02 10.57 2.26
C MET A 53 0.24 11.68 3.29
N GLY A 54 0.85 12.78 2.87
CA GLY A 54 1.08 13.94 3.73
C GLY A 54 -0.21 14.61 4.20
N ALA A 55 -1.25 14.64 3.37
CA ALA A 55 -2.54 15.21 3.77
C ALA A 55 -3.21 14.36 4.85
N VAL A 56 -3.23 13.04 4.67
CA VAL A 56 -3.80 12.12 5.66
C VAL A 56 -3.01 12.16 6.96
N SER A 57 -1.67 12.15 6.91
CA SER A 57 -0.84 12.21 8.12
C SER A 57 -1.01 13.50 8.91
N ARG A 58 -1.45 14.59 8.26
CA ARG A 58 -1.81 15.85 8.92
C ARG A 58 -3.24 15.89 9.43
N GLY A 59 -4.08 14.89 9.15
CA GLY A 59 -5.49 14.82 9.59
C GLY A 59 -6.51 15.27 8.54
N HIS A 60 -6.17 15.32 7.25
CA HIS A 60 -7.14 15.63 6.19
C HIS A 60 -7.94 14.36 5.82
N GLU A 61 -9.00 14.06 6.58
CA GLU A 61 -9.81 12.85 6.43
C GLU A 61 -10.41 12.66 5.01
N GLY A 62 -10.66 13.76 4.29
CA GLY A 62 -11.16 13.71 2.91
C GLY A 62 -10.24 13.00 1.91
N TYR A 63 -9.00 12.67 2.30
CA TYR A 63 -8.03 11.96 1.46
C TYR A 63 -7.83 10.48 1.86
N VAL A 64 -8.57 9.93 2.83
CA VAL A 64 -8.39 8.52 3.25
C VAL A 64 -8.66 7.54 2.10
N ASN A 65 -9.72 7.75 1.32
CA ASN A 65 -9.99 6.93 0.13
C ASN A 65 -8.91 7.11 -0.94
N ALA A 66 -8.42 8.33 -1.14
CA ALA A 66 -7.33 8.60 -2.06
C ALA A 66 -6.03 7.88 -1.63
N LEU A 67 -5.78 7.78 -0.32
CA LEU A 67 -4.63 7.04 0.22
C LEU A 67 -4.78 5.54 -0.03
N ARG A 68 -5.98 4.99 0.15
CA ARG A 68 -6.26 3.58 -0.17
C ARG A 68 -5.99 3.27 -1.64
N ASP A 69 -6.52 4.10 -2.54
CA ASP A 69 -6.32 3.92 -3.98
C ASP A 69 -4.85 4.15 -4.40
N ALA A 70 -4.14 5.08 -3.75
CA ALA A 70 -2.71 5.29 -3.94
C ALA A 70 -1.88 4.09 -3.48
N SER A 71 -2.23 3.46 -2.36
CA SER A 71 -1.61 2.21 -1.89
C SER A 71 -1.82 1.10 -2.91
N TRP A 72 -3.06 0.92 -3.37
CA TRP A 72 -3.39 -0.11 -4.36
C TRP A 72 -2.65 0.11 -5.70
N PHE A 73 -2.46 1.37 -6.11
CA PHE A 73 -1.63 1.69 -7.27
C PHE A 73 -0.18 1.22 -7.09
N LEU A 74 0.42 1.40 -5.90
CA LEU A 74 1.77 0.91 -5.62
C LEU A 74 1.83 -0.61 -5.63
N ASP A 75 0.82 -1.29 -5.10
CA ASP A 75 0.71 -2.76 -5.16
C ASP A 75 0.68 -3.25 -6.62
N CYS A 76 -0.06 -2.56 -7.50
CA CYS A 76 -0.07 -2.85 -8.93
C CYS A 76 1.30 -2.61 -9.59
N VAL A 77 2.00 -1.54 -9.20
CA VAL A 77 3.34 -1.20 -9.73
C VAL A 77 4.35 -2.28 -9.39
N VAL A 78 4.31 -2.82 -8.17
CA VAL A 78 5.17 -3.92 -7.74
C VAL A 78 4.81 -5.20 -8.49
N ALA A 79 3.52 -5.54 -8.57
CA ALA A 79 3.05 -6.76 -9.23
C ALA A 79 3.37 -6.81 -10.74
N GLU A 80 3.33 -5.68 -11.45
CA GLU A 80 3.75 -5.61 -12.86
C GLU A 80 5.27 -5.49 -13.02
N GLY A 81 5.97 -4.95 -12.02
CA GLY A 81 7.40 -4.66 -12.05
C GLY A 81 8.30 -5.87 -11.79
N ILE A 82 7.83 -6.87 -11.04
CA ILE A 82 8.61 -8.07 -10.70
C ILE A 82 8.34 -9.20 -11.72
N PRO A 83 9.32 -9.57 -12.56
CA PRO A 83 9.15 -10.65 -13.54
C PRO A 83 8.99 -12.00 -12.84
N GLY A 84 7.86 -12.68 -13.03
CA GLY A 84 7.64 -14.06 -12.56
C GLY A 84 6.70 -14.19 -11.36
N GLU A 85 6.41 -13.09 -10.66
CA GLU A 85 5.50 -13.06 -9.52
C GLU A 85 4.31 -12.15 -9.86
N ARG A 86 3.46 -12.61 -10.78
CA ARG A 86 2.19 -11.92 -11.03
C ARG A 86 1.28 -12.19 -9.85
N VAL A 87 1.34 -11.35 -8.83
CA VAL A 87 0.22 -11.21 -7.90
C VAL A 87 -0.99 -10.84 -8.77
N PRO A 88 -2.07 -11.63 -8.79
CA PRO A 88 -3.23 -11.31 -9.59
C PRO A 88 -3.88 -10.03 -9.06
N THR A 89 -3.51 -8.89 -9.63
CA THR A 89 -4.26 -7.65 -9.40
C THR A 89 -5.49 -7.69 -10.29
N SER A 90 -6.63 -7.25 -9.75
CA SER A 90 -7.88 -7.16 -10.52
C SER A 90 -7.86 -6.02 -11.55
N MET A 91 -6.77 -5.24 -11.62
CA MET A 91 -6.57 -4.12 -12.54
C MET A 91 -5.09 -3.92 -12.87
N SER A 92 -4.84 -3.29 -14.01
CA SER A 92 -3.51 -2.82 -14.43
C SER A 92 -3.05 -1.58 -13.65
N VAL A 93 -1.74 -1.31 -13.68
CA VAL A 93 -1.13 -0.08 -13.16
C VAL A 93 -1.77 1.17 -13.76
N ALA A 94 -2.10 1.15 -15.05
CA ALA A 94 -2.74 2.27 -15.74
C ALA A 94 -4.14 2.55 -15.19
N GLU A 95 -4.95 1.50 -14.97
CA GLU A 95 -6.30 1.63 -14.41
C GLU A 95 -6.27 2.09 -12.95
N ALA A 96 -5.34 1.53 -12.16
CA ALA A 96 -5.13 1.97 -10.78
C ALA A 96 -4.73 3.45 -10.72
N TRP A 97 -3.85 3.90 -11.62
CA TRP A 97 -3.46 5.30 -11.71
C TRP A 97 -4.63 6.22 -12.06
N GLN A 98 -5.50 5.81 -13.01
CA GLN A 98 -6.67 6.62 -13.36
C GLN A 98 -7.57 6.89 -12.15
N ARG A 99 -7.74 5.91 -11.25
CA ARG A 99 -8.49 6.10 -10.00
C ARG A 99 -7.86 7.16 -9.11
N VAL A 100 -6.55 7.06 -8.87
CA VAL A 100 -5.80 8.06 -8.11
C VAL A 100 -5.90 9.44 -8.75
N GLU A 101 -5.86 9.50 -10.09
CA GLU A 101 -5.92 10.75 -10.83
C GLU A 101 -7.25 11.50 -10.65
N THR A 102 -8.36 10.79 -10.39
CA THR A 102 -9.67 11.40 -10.13
C THR A 102 -9.73 12.26 -8.87
N TYR A 103 -8.84 12.00 -7.90
CA TYR A 103 -8.80 12.79 -6.67
C TYR A 103 -8.15 14.15 -6.89
N PRO A 104 -8.65 15.21 -6.23
CA PRO A 104 -8.02 16.51 -6.28
C PRO A 104 -6.62 16.48 -5.65
N TRP A 105 -5.77 17.43 -6.02
CA TRP A 105 -4.50 17.63 -5.33
C TRP A 105 -4.75 18.12 -3.89
N PRO A 106 -4.12 17.50 -2.88
CA PRO A 106 -4.17 18.00 -1.53
C PRO A 106 -3.62 19.42 -1.43
N ARG A 107 -4.32 20.28 -0.66
CA ARG A 107 -3.83 21.62 -0.38
C ARG A 107 -2.62 21.55 0.57
N PRO A 108 -1.56 22.33 0.33
CA PRO A 108 -0.50 22.52 1.32
C PRO A 108 -1.07 23.14 2.61
N GLY A 109 -0.56 22.72 3.77
CA GLY A 109 -0.91 23.30 5.07
C GLY A 109 -1.62 22.33 6.05
N LYS A 110 -2.07 22.89 7.18
CA LYS A 110 -2.84 22.18 8.22
C LYS A 110 -4.27 21.84 7.71
N PRO A 111 -4.94 20.81 8.26
CA PRO A 111 -6.34 20.55 7.96
C PRO A 111 -7.17 21.80 8.22
N ARG A 112 -8.23 21.97 7.42
CA ARG A 112 -9.24 22.97 7.75
C ARG A 112 -9.85 22.55 9.09
N GLU A 113 -9.85 23.44 10.08
CA GLU A 113 -10.61 23.21 11.31
C GLU A 113 -12.05 22.89 10.91
N GLN A 114 -12.52 21.70 11.28
CA GLN A 114 -13.93 21.36 11.16
C GLN A 114 -14.63 22.27 12.17
N GLN A 115 -15.48 23.18 11.69
CA GLN A 115 -16.36 23.95 12.58
C GLN A 115 -17.29 22.93 13.24
N ILE A 116 -17.09 22.74 14.55
CA ILE A 116 -18.00 22.02 15.43
C ILE A 116 -19.25 22.87 15.62
#